data_AF-A0A381PIQ2-F1
#
_entry.id   AF-A0A381PIQ2-F1
#
_cell.length_a   1.000
_cell.length_b   1.000
_cell.length_c   1.000
_cell.angle_alpha   90.00
_cell.angle_beta   90.00
_cell.angle_gamma   90.00
#
_symmetry.space_group_name_H-M   'P 1'
#
loop_
_entity.id
_entity.type
_entity.pdbx_description
1 polymer ?
#
loop_
_entity_poly.entity_id
_entity_poly.type
_entity_poly.pdbx_seq_one_letter_code
_entity_poly.pdbx_strand_id
1 'polypeptide(L)' 'VVLMCIELMLNAANLNFVAAAVHYGDVSGWVFTAIAIAIAAAEVAIGLAILLSMYSTQETIFLDERASILRN' A
#
# COMPACT_ATOMS: atom_id res chain seq x y z
N VAL A 1 5.17 9.67 -5.11
CA VAL A 1 5.64 9.40 -3.73
C VAL A 1 4.57 8.75 -2.86
N VAL A 2 3.30 9.10 -3.00
CA VAL A 2 2.19 8.56 -2.17
C VAL A 2 2.15 7.03 -2.06
N LEU A 3 2.14 6.29 -3.18
CA LEU A 3 2.08 4.81 -3.14
C LEU A 3 3.26 4.19 -2.35
N MET A 4 4.47 4.71 -2.54
CA MET A 4 5.64 4.24 -1.79
C MET A 4 5.52 4.53 -0.28
N CYS A 5 4.91 5.65 0.12
CA CYS A 5 4.64 5.93 1.53
C CYS A 5 3.65 4.91 2.12
N ILE A 6 2.62 4.51 1.36
CA ILE A 6 1.63 3.53 1.81
C ILE A 6 2.29 2.17 2.06
N GLU A 7 3.12 1.71 1.11
CA GLU A 7 3.89 0.46 1.27
C GLU A 7 4.81 0.50 2.49
N LEU A 8 5.48 1.63 2.75
CA LEU A 8 6.33 1.80 3.93
C LEU A 8 5.53 1.74 5.24
N MET A 9 4.34 2.34 5.27
CA MET A 9 3.44 2.28 6.44
C MET A 9 2.92 0.85 6.67
N LEU A 10 2.54 0.14 5.61
CA LEU A 10 2.12 -1.26 5.71
C LEU A 10 3.27 -2.16 6.20
N ASN A 11 4.48 -1.93 5.70
CA ASN A 11 5.65 -2.71 6.13
C ASN A 11 6.00 -2.43 7.60
N ALA A 12 5.83 -1.20 8.08
CA ALA A 12 5.98 -0.88 9.50
C ALA A 12 4.93 -1.60 10.37
N ALA A 13 3.68 -1.69 9.91
CA ALA A 13 2.64 -2.46 10.59
C ALA A 13 2.97 -3.96 10.63
N ASN A 14 3.47 -4.53 9.53
CA ASN A 14 3.93 -5.92 9.45
C ASN A 14 5.07 -6.21 10.43
N LEU A 15 6.05 -5.30 10.52
CA LEU A 15 7.14 -5.43 11.49
C LEU A 15 6.61 -5.47 12.93
N ASN A 16 5.60 -4.66 13.25
CA ASN A 16 4.98 -4.66 14.57
C ASN A 16 4.26 -5.99 14.87
N PHE A 17 3.56 -6.57 13.89
CA PHE A 17 2.93 -7.90 14.05
C PHE A 17 3.95 -9.01 14.30
N VAL A 18 5.06 -9.03 13.55
CA VAL A 18 6.14 -10.01 13.78
C VAL A 18 6.80 -9.79 15.14
N ALA A 19 7.08 -8.54 15.53
CA ALA A 19 7.65 -8.22 16.83
C ALA A 19 6.74 -8.68 17.98
N ALA A 20 5.43 -8.44 17.87
CA ALA A 20 4.43 -8.92 18.84
C ALA A 20 4.36 -10.45 18.88
N ALA A 21 4.41 -11.11 17.72
CA ALA A 21 4.43 -12.57 17.64
C ALA A 21 5.62 -13.18 18.38
N VAL A 22 6.81 -12.59 18.22
CA VAL A 22 8.03 -13.01 18.92
C VAL A 22 7.95 -12.70 20.42
N HIS A 23 7.42 -11.53 20.80
CA HIS A 23 7.36 -11.11 22.20
C HIS A 23 6.38 -11.96 23.02
N TYR A 24 5.20 -12.27 22.48
CA TYR A 24 4.16 -13.05 23.17
C TYR A 24 4.21 -14.55 22.87
N GLY A 25 5.05 -14.99 21.91
CA GLY A 25 5.11 -16.40 21.49
C GLY A 25 3.85 -16.87 20.76
N ASP A 26 3.08 -15.96 20.16
CA ASP A 26 1.82 -16.25 19.48
C ASP A 26 2.03 -16.33 17.96
N VAL A 27 1.63 -17.45 17.36
CA VAL A 27 1.71 -17.68 15.92
C VAL A 27 0.78 -16.75 15.12
N SER A 28 -0.27 -16.21 15.75
CA SER A 28 -1.26 -15.36 15.11
C SER A 28 -0.63 -14.14 14.44
N GLY A 29 0.39 -13.52 15.06
CA GLY A 29 1.06 -12.36 14.45
C GLY A 29 1.83 -12.70 13.16
N TRP A 30 2.36 -13.92 13.03
CA TRP A 30 2.95 -14.40 11.77
C TRP A 30 1.88 -14.59 10.68
N VAL A 31 0.71 -15.13 11.05
CA VAL A 31 -0.42 -15.33 10.12
C VAL A 31 -0.95 -13.99 9.61
N PHE A 32 -1.17 -13.01 10.51
CA PHE A 32 -1.62 -11.67 10.12
C PHE A 32 -0.60 -10.97 9.22
N THR A 33 0.70 -11.10 9.50
CA THR A 33 1.75 -10.56 8.65
C THR A 33 1.69 -11.15 7.23
N ALA A 34 1.52 -12.47 7.10
CA ALA A 34 1.43 -13.11 5.78
C ALA A 34 0.22 -12.63 4.97
N ILE A 35 -0.94 -12.48 5.62
CA ILE A 35 -2.15 -11.94 4.98
C ILE A 35 -1.94 -10.48 4.57
N ALA A 36 -1.34 -9.66 5.42
CA ALA A 36 -1.09 -8.26 5.13
C ALA A 36 -0.10 -8.06 3.96
N ILE A 37 0.92 -8.92 3.83
CA ILE A 37 1.81 -8.93 2.67
C ILE A 37 1.04 -9.29 1.39
N ALA A 38 0.12 -10.26 1.44
CA ALA A 38 -0.72 -10.61 0.29
C ALA A 38 -1.63 -9.45 -0.13
N ILE A 39 -2.19 -8.71 0.84
CA ILE A 39 -2.97 -7.50 0.58
C ILE A 39 -2.09 -6.41 -0.04
N ALA A 40 -0.88 -6.16 0.47
CA ALA A 40 0.07 -5.20 -0.10
C ALA A 40 0.39 -5.52 -1.58
N ALA A 41 0.64 -6.80 -1.89
CA ALA A 41 0.88 -7.24 -3.26
C ALA A 41 -0.33 -7.00 -4.18
N ALA A 42 -1.55 -7.22 -3.68
CA ALA A 42 -2.77 -6.92 -4.43
C ALA A 42 -2.98 -5.40 -4.61
N GLU A 43 -2.72 -4.62 -3.58
CA GLU A 43 -2.81 -3.15 -3.61
C GLU A 43 -1.85 -2.57 -4.65
N VAL A 44 -0.57 -2.96 -4.64
CA VAL A 44 0.42 -2.38 -5.57
C VAL A 44 0.10 -2.73 -7.02
N ALA A 45 -0.47 -3.92 -7.28
CA ALA A 45 -0.91 -4.31 -8.62
C ALA A 45 -2.05 -3.42 -9.11
N ILE A 46 -3.06 -3.16 -8.27
CA ILE A 46 -4.20 -2.30 -8.61
C ILE A 46 -3.75 -0.83 -8.71
N GLY A 47 -2.97 -0.35 -7.76
CA GLY A 47 -2.47 1.02 -7.70
C GLY A 47 -1.59 1.35 -8.91
N LEU A 48 -0.72 0.43 -9.32
CA LEU A 48 0.08 0.60 -10.54
C LEU A 48 -0.78 0.53 -11.81
N ALA A 49 -1.76 -0.38 -11.89
CA ALA A 49 -2.67 -0.45 -13.04
C ALA A 49 -3.43 0.88 -13.26
N ILE A 50 -3.94 1.47 -12.16
CA ILE A 50 -4.60 2.78 -12.20
C ILE A 50 -3.59 3.86 -12.62
N LEU A 51 -2.39 3.87 -12.02
CA LEU A 51 -1.35 4.85 -12.33
C LEU A 51 -0.94 4.80 -13.80
N LEU A 52 -0.70 3.62 -14.35
CA LEU A 52 -0.36 3.44 -15.77
C LEU A 52 -1.50 3.85 -16.69
N SER A 53 -2.74 3.53 -16.35
CA SER A 53 -3.91 3.98 -17.12
C SER A 53 -4.01 5.51 -17.17
N MET A 54 -3.71 6.19 -16.05
CA MET A 54 -3.68 7.66 -16.01
C MET A 54 -2.50 8.26 -16.77
N TYR A 55 -1.33 7.60 -16.73
CA TYR A 55 -0.12 8.04 -17.44
C TYR A 55 -0.26 7.89 -18.96
N SER A 56 -1.05 6.92 -19.41
CA SER A 56 -1.30 6.68 -20.84
C SER A 56 -1.88 7.88 -21.58
N THR A 57 -2.47 8.87 -20.89
CA THR A 57 -3.08 10.06 -21.49
C THR A 57 -2.29 11.35 -21.23
N GLN A 58 -1.34 11.35 -20.28
CA GLN A 58 -0.61 12.55 -19.83
C GLN A 58 0.82 12.16 -19.42
N GLU A 59 1.85 12.85 -19.94
CA GLU A 59 3.28 12.60 -19.63
C GLU A 59 3.66 12.79 -18.16
N THR A 60 2.78 13.37 -17.34
CA THR A 60 2.98 13.59 -15.91
C THR A 60 1.67 13.42 -15.15
N ILE A 61 1.71 12.76 -14.00
CA ILE A 61 0.53 12.62 -13.12
C ILE A 61 0.66 13.57 -11.93
N PHE A 62 -0.11 14.65 -11.94
CA PHE A 62 -0.30 15.53 -10.79
C PHE A 62 -1.60 15.14 -10.05
N LEU A 63 -1.45 14.56 -8.86
CA LEU A 63 -2.58 14.07 -8.08
C LEU A 63 -3.52 15.18 -7.58
N ASP A 64 -2.96 16.35 -7.24
CA ASP A 64 -3.71 17.48 -6.69
C ASP A 64 -4.68 18.09 -7.73
N GLU A 65 -4.21 18.24 -8.97
CA GLU A 65 -5.02 18.71 -10.09
C GLU A 65 -6.17 17.75 -10.40
N ARG A 66 -5.88 16.45 -10.47
CA ARG A 66 -6.91 15.42 -10.69
C ARG A 66 -7.96 15.37 -9.57
N ALA A 67 -7.55 15.54 -8.32
CA ALA A 67 -8.48 15.56 -7.18
C ALA A 67 -9.40 16.79 -7.19
N SER A 68 -8.90 17.95 -7.65
CA SER A 68 -9.69 19.18 -7.74
C SER A 68 -10.83 19.11 -8.78
N ILE A 69 -10.64 18.36 -9.87
CA ILE A 69 -11.65 18.18 -10.92
C ILE A 69 -12.88 17.41 -10.40
N LEU A 70 -12.69 16.50 -9.44
CA LEU A 70 -13.79 15.73 -8.83
C LEU A 70 -14.61 16.53 -7.81
N ARG A 71 -14.16 17.75 -7.46
CA ARG A 71 -14.77 18.56 -6.40
C ARG A 71 -15.74 19.63 -6.93
N ASN A 72 -16.08 19.57 -8.22
CA ASN A 72 -16.93 20.50 -8.95
C ASN A 72 -18.05 19.73 -9.66
#